data_AF-A0A8H6A6Z7-F1
#
_entry.id   AF-A0A8H6A6Z7-F1
#
_cell.length_a   1.000
_cell.length_b   1.000
_cell.length_c   1.000
_cell.angle_alpha   90.00
_cell.angle_beta   90.00
_cell.angle_gamma   90.00
#
_symmetry.space_group_name_H-M   'P 1'
#
loop_
_entity.id
_entity.type
_entity.pdbx_description
1 polymer ?
#
loop_
_entity_poly.entity_id
_entity_poly.type
_entity_poly.pdbx_seq_one_letter_code
_entity_poly.pdbx_strand_id
1 'polypeptide(L)'
;MPPKPEPPPKTIYLLLYNSLSTVLWLRILLTVLTTQTPISTYSTVEPWTRYTQTLAIAEIIHSATGITRAPIFTTFTQVFGRCVQVWAVNYAFPEITTPSWAYPSMLLAWSAADTIRYLYFVVMLARGPVPGPLKWLR
;
A
#
# COMPACT_ATOMS: atom_id res chain seq x y z
N MET A 1 -38.09 -10.47 -2.51
CA MET A 1 -36.95 -9.56 -2.21
C MET A 1 -36.31 -9.23 -3.54
N PRO A 2 -36.26 -7.97 -3.98
CA PRO A 2 -35.60 -7.64 -5.25
C PRO A 2 -34.12 -8.02 -5.16
N PRO A 3 -33.50 -8.54 -6.23
CA PRO A 3 -32.08 -8.84 -6.26
C PRO A 3 -31.30 -7.55 -5.98
N LYS A 4 -30.29 -7.65 -5.10
CA LYS A 4 -29.40 -6.53 -4.80
C LYS A 4 -28.74 -6.08 -6.12
N PRO A 5 -28.73 -4.78 -6.46
CA PRO A 5 -28.11 -4.30 -7.70
C PRO A 5 -26.67 -4.78 -7.78
N GLU A 6 -26.27 -5.24 -8.96
CA GLU A 6 -24.88 -5.65 -9.20
C GLU A 6 -23.93 -4.47 -8.96
N PRO A 7 -22.77 -4.70 -8.31
CA PRO A 7 -21.83 -3.62 -8.06
C PRO A 7 -21.31 -3.07 -9.39
N PRO A 8 -21.17 -1.73 -9.52
CA PRO A 8 -20.61 -1.13 -10.73
C PRO A 8 -19.22 -1.71 -11.06
N PRO A 9 -18.82 -1.85 -12.35
CA PRO A 9 -17.52 -2.40 -12.73
C PRO A 9 -16.33 -1.73 -12.06
N LYS A 10 -16.39 -0.39 -11.88
CA LYS A 10 -15.38 0.39 -11.16
C LYS A 10 -15.23 -0.04 -9.70
N THR A 11 -16.32 -0.42 -9.04
CA THR A 11 -16.33 -0.86 -7.64
C THR A 11 -15.66 -2.21 -7.51
N ILE A 12 -15.93 -3.14 -8.44
CA ILE A 12 -15.27 -4.45 -8.49
C ILE A 12 -13.77 -4.29 -8.72
N TYR A 13 -13.38 -3.46 -9.70
CA TYR A 13 -11.98 -3.16 -9.97
C TYR A 13 -11.26 -2.60 -8.73
N LEU A 14 -11.82 -1.57 -8.10
CA LEU A 14 -11.23 -0.97 -6.90
C LEU A 14 -11.20 -1.97 -5.74
N LEU A 15 -12.21 -2.83 -5.59
CA LEU A 15 -12.23 -3.86 -4.55
C LEU A 15 -11.07 -4.83 -4.74
N LEU A 16 -10.84 -5.32 -5.97
CA LEU A 16 -9.73 -6.22 -6.30
C LEU A 16 -8.38 -5.53 -6.08
N TYR A 17 -8.22 -4.31 -6.58
CA TYR A 17 -7.00 -3.52 -6.40
C TYR A 17 -6.66 -3.33 -4.91
N ASN A 18 -7.61 -2.83 -4.12
CA ASN A 18 -7.39 -2.60 -2.69
C ASN A 18 -7.18 -3.91 -1.92
N SER A 19 -7.84 -5.01 -2.29
CA SER A 19 -7.64 -6.32 -1.66
C SER A 19 -6.23 -6.85 -1.93
N LEU A 20 -5.77 -6.77 -3.18
CA LEU A 20 -4.42 -7.15 -3.55
C LEU A 20 -3.38 -6.32 -2.79
N SER A 21 -3.53 -5.00 -2.79
CA SER A 21 -2.63 -4.09 -2.06
C SER A 21 -2.63 -4.36 -0.55
N THR A 22 -3.77 -4.70 0.04
CA THR A 22 -3.87 -5.11 1.45
C THR A 22 -3.02 -6.36 1.73
N VAL A 23 -3.15 -7.40 0.89
CA VAL A 23 -2.39 -8.65 1.05
C VAL A 23 -0.89 -8.42 0.88
N LEU A 24 -0.49 -7.62 -0.11
CA LEU A 24 0.91 -7.30 -0.36
C LEU A 24 1.55 -6.56 0.83
N TRP A 25 0.90 -5.51 1.32
CA TRP A 25 1.41 -4.76 2.47
C TRP A 25 1.37 -5.56 3.77
N LEU A 26 0.33 -6.38 3.98
CA LEU A 26 0.26 -7.28 5.13
C LEU A 26 1.41 -8.30 5.11
N ARG A 27 1.73 -8.88 3.95
CA ARG A 27 2.87 -9.78 3.78
C ARG A 27 4.18 -9.08 4.14
N ILE A 28 4.38 -7.85 3.66
CA ILE A 28 5.58 -7.05 3.99
C ILE A 28 5.63 -6.81 5.50
N LEU A 29 4.52 -6.39 6.12
CA LEU A 29 4.43 -6.12 7.56
C LEU A 29 4.81 -7.35 8.40
N LEU A 30 4.19 -8.51 8.12
CA LEU A 30 4.45 -9.75 8.84
C LEU A 30 5.90 -10.21 8.67
N THR A 31 6.47 -10.02 7.49
CA THR A 31 7.88 -10.36 7.24
C THR A 31 8.82 -9.43 8.02
N VAL A 32 8.57 -8.12 8.02
CA VAL A 32 9.36 -7.15 8.80
C VAL A 32 9.31 -7.46 10.30
N LEU A 33 8.15 -7.88 10.82
CA LEU A 33 7.97 -8.27 12.23
C LEU A 33 8.66 -9.59 12.61
N THR A 34 8.94 -10.46 11.65
CA THR A 34 9.53 -11.79 11.90
C THR A 34 11.03 -11.84 11.61
N THR A 35 11.53 -10.98 10.73
CA THR A 35 12.96 -10.83 10.47
C THR A 35 13.66 -10.08 11.62
N GLN A 36 14.79 -10.59 12.08
CA GLN A 36 15.51 -10.04 13.25
C GLN A 36 16.63 -9.07 12.88
N THR A 37 17.09 -9.05 11.62
CA THR A 37 18.23 -8.22 11.20
C THR A 37 17.90 -7.40 9.94
N PRO A 38 18.44 -6.17 9.79
CA PRO A 38 18.19 -5.33 8.62
C PRO A 38 18.54 -6.03 7.30
N ILE A 39 19.62 -6.80 7.31
CA ILE A 39 20.11 -7.56 6.15
C ILE A 39 19.09 -8.62 5.73
N SER A 40 18.58 -9.40 6.69
CA SER A 40 17.55 -10.42 6.43
C SER A 40 16.23 -9.80 5.96
N THR A 41 15.85 -8.65 6.54
CA THR A 41 14.67 -7.90 6.11
C THR A 41 14.84 -7.44 4.66
N TYR A 42 15.90 -6.69 4.36
CA TYR A 42 16.15 -6.14 3.03
C TYR A 42 16.15 -7.24 1.95
N SER A 43 16.95 -8.29 2.13
CA SER A 43 17.05 -9.40 1.17
C SER A 43 15.71 -10.11 0.92
N THR A 44 14.82 -10.14 1.90
CA THR A 44 13.53 -10.82 1.78
C THR A 44 12.43 -9.92 1.23
N VAL A 45 12.35 -8.65 1.66
CA VAL A 45 11.19 -7.78 1.37
C VAL A 45 11.46 -6.66 0.38
N GLU A 46 12.70 -6.38 -0.02
CA GLU A 46 13.00 -5.32 -1.00
C GLU A 46 12.25 -5.50 -2.32
N PRO A 47 12.30 -6.67 -3.00
CA PRO A 47 11.63 -6.80 -4.29
C PRO A 47 10.13 -6.61 -4.17
N TRP A 48 9.54 -7.15 -3.10
CA TRP A 48 8.12 -7.03 -2.80
C TRP A 48 7.70 -5.60 -2.53
N THR A 49 8.48 -4.87 -1.74
CA THR A 49 8.23 -3.46 -1.44
C THR A 49 8.29 -2.63 -2.73
N ARG A 50 9.31 -2.86 -3.56
CA ARG A 50 9.51 -2.13 -4.81
C ARG A 50 8.37 -2.33 -5.79
N TYR A 51 7.94 -3.57 -6.02
CA TYR A 51 6.80 -3.82 -6.89
C TYR A 51 5.48 -3.32 -6.31
N THR A 52 5.25 -3.51 -5.00
CA THR A 52 4.03 -3.02 -4.33
C THR A 52 3.94 -1.49 -4.36
N GLN A 53 5.06 -0.79 -4.15
CA GLN A 53 5.11 0.67 -4.24
C GLN A 53 4.94 1.16 -5.68
N THR A 54 5.47 0.44 -6.66
CA THR A 54 5.29 0.76 -8.09
C THR A 54 3.84 0.60 -8.52
N LEU A 55 3.13 -0.40 -7.97
CA LEU A 55 1.68 -0.58 -8.20
C LEU A 55 0.87 0.66 -7.80
N ALA A 56 1.33 1.40 -6.78
CA ALA A 56 0.67 2.62 -6.32
C ALA A 56 0.66 3.77 -7.36
N ILE A 57 1.47 3.68 -8.43
CA ILE A 57 1.37 4.60 -9.58
C ILE A 57 -0.05 4.56 -10.19
N ALA A 58 -0.74 3.41 -10.12
CA ALA A 58 -2.13 3.30 -10.53
C ALA A 58 -3.05 4.28 -9.77
N GLU A 59 -2.74 4.64 -8.52
CA GLU A 59 -3.54 5.63 -7.76
C GLU A 59 -3.48 7.02 -8.39
N ILE A 60 -2.33 7.40 -8.98
CA ILE A 60 -2.20 8.65 -9.72
C ILE A 60 -3.15 8.63 -10.92
N ILE A 61 -3.20 7.50 -11.64
CA ILE A 61 -4.10 7.31 -12.78
C ILE A 61 -5.56 7.38 -12.31
N HIS A 62 -5.90 6.71 -11.20
CA HIS A 62 -7.27 6.73 -10.66
C HIS A 62 -7.73 8.15 -10.31
N SER A 63 -6.84 8.96 -9.72
CA SER A 63 -7.09 10.37 -9.45
C SER A 63 -7.22 11.20 -10.73
N ALA A 64 -6.33 10.97 -11.71
CA ALA A 64 -6.31 11.72 -12.97
C ALA A 64 -7.54 11.46 -13.85
N THR A 65 -8.04 10.22 -13.85
CA THR A 65 -9.25 9.85 -14.61
C THR A 65 -10.54 10.01 -13.82
N GLY A 66 -10.48 10.50 -12.58
CA GLY A 66 -11.66 10.72 -11.73
C GLY A 66 -12.34 9.43 -11.23
N ILE A 67 -11.67 8.28 -11.29
CA ILE A 67 -12.17 7.02 -10.70
C ILE A 67 -12.26 7.18 -9.18
N THR A 68 -11.29 7.86 -8.59
CA THR A 68 -11.29 8.26 -7.18
C THR A 68 -11.46 9.78 -7.07
N ARG A 69 -11.97 10.23 -5.91
CA ARG A 69 -12.17 11.67 -5.63
C ARG A 69 -10.92 12.36 -5.07
N ALA A 70 -9.76 11.69 -5.08
CA ALA A 70 -8.55 12.19 -4.46
C ALA A 70 -7.87 13.26 -5.36
N PRO A 71 -7.40 14.39 -4.81
CA PRO A 71 -6.72 15.43 -5.59
C PRO A 71 -5.44 14.91 -6.28
N ILE A 72 -5.34 15.08 -7.59
CA ILE A 72 -4.25 14.53 -8.42
C ILE A 72 -2.86 14.94 -7.95
N PHE A 73 -2.63 16.23 -7.66
CA PHE A 73 -1.30 16.73 -7.26
C PHE A 73 -0.83 16.15 -5.92
N THR A 74 -1.76 15.97 -4.99
CA THR A 74 -1.46 15.36 -3.68
C THR A 74 -1.15 13.88 -3.84
N THR A 75 -1.96 13.13 -4.59
CA THR A 75 -1.71 11.71 -4.88
C THR A 75 -0.39 11.52 -5.61
N PHE A 76 -0.10 12.34 -6.62
CA PHE A 76 1.15 12.31 -7.36
C PHE A 76 2.35 12.51 -6.44
N THR A 77 2.36 13.58 -5.65
CA THR A 77 3.50 13.90 -4.77
C THR A 77 3.77 12.78 -3.78
N GLN A 78 2.72 12.22 -3.18
CA GLN A 78 2.83 11.13 -2.22
C GLN A 78 3.40 9.85 -2.84
N VAL A 79 2.84 9.42 -3.97
CA VAL A 79 3.27 8.19 -4.65
C VAL A 79 4.66 8.35 -5.24
N PHE A 80 4.92 9.47 -5.93
CA PHE A 80 6.22 9.77 -6.53
C PHE A 80 7.34 9.79 -5.48
N GLY A 81 7.15 10.51 -4.36
CA GLY A 81 8.16 10.57 -3.31
C GLY A 81 8.53 9.19 -2.75
N ARG A 82 7.53 8.31 -2.56
CA ARG A 82 7.77 6.93 -2.11
C ARG A 82 8.40 6.06 -3.19
N CYS A 83 8.05 6.25 -4.46
CA CYS A 83 8.72 5.58 -5.57
C CYS A 83 10.20 5.97 -5.66
N VAL A 84 10.53 7.25 -5.48
CA VAL A 84 11.92 7.72 -5.40
C VAL A 84 12.66 7.04 -4.24
N GLN A 85 12.05 7.00 -3.04
CA GLN A 85 12.68 6.32 -1.89
C GLN A 85 12.98 4.84 -2.19
N VAL A 86 12.06 4.09 -2.82
CA VAL A 86 12.28 2.66 -3.04
C VAL A 86 13.23 2.39 -4.20
N TRP A 87 13.12 3.13 -5.30
CA TRP A 87 13.96 2.89 -6.49
C TRP A 87 15.30 3.62 -6.43
N ALA A 88 15.30 4.93 -6.16
CA ALA A 88 16.49 5.76 -6.26
C ALA A 88 17.36 5.75 -4.99
N VAL A 89 16.81 5.31 -3.84
CA VAL A 89 17.56 5.17 -2.59
C VAL A 89 17.74 3.70 -2.24
N ASN A 90 16.66 3.01 -1.90
CA ASN A 90 16.77 1.67 -1.32
C ASN A 90 17.37 0.64 -2.28
N TYR A 91 16.97 0.67 -3.56
CA TYR A 91 17.46 -0.24 -4.59
C TYR A 91 18.76 0.20 -5.24
N ALA A 92 18.95 1.52 -5.46
CA ALA A 92 20.15 2.04 -6.13
C ALA A 92 21.40 1.99 -5.24
N PHE A 93 21.25 2.08 -3.92
CA PHE A 93 22.34 2.05 -2.95
C PHE A 93 22.13 0.92 -1.90
N PRO A 94 22.15 -0.35 -2.34
CA PRO A 94 21.91 -1.50 -1.46
C PRO A 94 22.98 -1.61 -0.36
N GLU A 95 24.22 -1.22 -0.62
CA GLU A 95 25.34 -1.26 0.33
C GLU A 95 25.12 -0.33 1.54
N ILE A 96 24.38 0.77 1.37
CA ILE A 96 24.02 1.70 2.45
C ILE A 96 22.70 1.25 3.11
N THR A 97 21.75 0.80 2.30
CA THR A 97 20.39 0.49 2.77
C THR A 97 20.31 -0.82 3.55
N THR A 98 20.96 -1.88 3.06
CA THR A 98 20.89 -3.25 3.61
C THR A 98 21.35 -3.34 5.07
N PRO A 99 22.49 -2.75 5.50
CA PRO A 99 22.92 -2.84 6.89
C PRO A 99 22.19 -1.87 7.83
N SER A 100 21.43 -0.91 7.30
CA SER A 100 20.83 0.18 8.09
C SER A 100 19.48 -0.22 8.70
N TRP A 101 19.31 0.05 9.99
CA TRP A 101 18.01 -0.09 10.68
C TRP A 101 16.94 0.89 10.17
N ALA A 102 17.33 1.94 9.44
CA ALA A 102 16.36 2.87 8.86
C ALA A 102 15.39 2.17 7.89
N TYR A 103 15.87 1.19 7.12
CA TYR A 103 15.06 0.46 6.16
C TYR A 103 13.93 -0.37 6.80
N PRO A 104 14.19 -1.30 7.73
CA PRO A 104 13.14 -2.05 8.40
C PRO A 104 12.19 -1.15 9.21
N SER A 105 12.69 -0.09 9.87
CA SER A 105 11.81 0.85 10.61
C SER A 105 10.87 1.61 9.69
N MET A 106 11.35 2.08 8.53
CA MET A 106 10.53 2.70 7.50
C MET A 106 9.45 1.73 7.00
N LEU A 107 9.84 0.50 6.66
CA LEU A 107 8.89 -0.51 6.18
C LEU A 107 7.86 -0.91 7.22
N LEU A 108 8.25 -1.00 8.51
CA LEU A 108 7.31 -1.28 9.59
C LEU A 108 6.21 -0.21 9.64
N ALA A 109 6.60 1.07 9.64
CA ALA A 109 5.65 2.18 9.66
C ALA A 109 4.77 2.21 8.40
N TRP A 110 5.39 2.07 7.22
CA TRP A 110 4.69 2.12 5.94
C TRP A 110 3.72 0.97 5.75
N SER A 111 4.18 -0.26 5.98
CA SER A 111 3.36 -1.46 5.80
C SER A 111 2.20 -1.54 6.79
N ALA A 112 2.39 -1.07 8.03
CA ALA A 112 1.28 -0.93 8.97
C ALA A 112 0.23 0.05 8.43
N ALA A 113 0.62 1.29 8.13
CA ALA A 113 -0.29 2.32 7.65
C ALA A 113 -1.02 1.92 6.35
N ASP A 114 -0.30 1.37 5.38
CA ASP A 114 -0.88 1.00 4.09
C ASP A 114 -1.80 -0.23 4.19
N THR A 115 -1.45 -1.23 5.02
CA THR A 115 -2.35 -2.37 5.27
C THR A 115 -3.70 -1.88 5.78
N ILE A 116 -3.69 -0.97 6.75
CA ILE A 116 -4.90 -0.39 7.33
C ILE A 116 -5.67 0.44 6.29
N ARG A 117 -4.97 1.28 5.51
CA ARG A 117 -5.57 2.14 4.49
C ARG A 117 -6.30 1.33 3.42
N TYR A 118 -5.64 0.34 2.84
CA TYR A 118 -6.25 -0.47 1.79
C TYR A 118 -7.38 -1.35 2.34
N LEU A 119 -7.23 -1.90 3.55
CA LEU A 119 -8.29 -2.65 4.21
C LEU A 119 -9.53 -1.77 4.49
N TYR A 120 -9.31 -0.53 4.91
CA TYR A 120 -10.39 0.45 5.06
C TYR A 120 -11.17 0.61 3.75
N PHE A 121 -10.48 0.76 2.62
CA PHE A 121 -11.15 0.90 1.31
C PHE A 121 -11.89 -0.36 0.90
N VAL A 122 -11.34 -1.55 1.15
CA VAL A 122 -12.04 -2.83 0.92
C VAL A 122 -13.34 -2.89 1.72
N VAL A 123 -13.29 -2.63 3.03
CA VAL A 123 -14.48 -2.68 3.90
C VAL A 123 -15.51 -1.63 3.50
N MET A 124 -15.07 -0.41 3.19
CA MET A 124 -15.93 0.67 2.73
C MET A 124 -16.66 0.32 1.43
N LEU A 125 -15.96 -0.27 0.45
CA LEU A 125 -16.55 -0.65 -0.84
C LEU A 125 -17.46 -1.89 -0.74
N ALA A 126 -17.12 -2.86 0.12
CA ALA A 126 -17.86 -4.11 0.23
C ALA A 126 -19.11 -4.01 1.12
N ARG A 127 -19.03 -3.27 2.23
CA ARG A 127 -20.07 -3.25 3.27
C ARG A 127 -20.69 -1.87 3.53
N GLY A 128 -20.09 -0.79 3.04
CA GLY A 128 -20.54 0.57 3.31
C GLY A 128 -19.94 1.13 4.62
N PRO A 129 -20.68 1.21 5.75
CA PRO A 129 -20.15 1.81 6.98
C PRO A 129 -18.94 1.04 7.51
N VAL A 130 -17.83 1.77 7.69
CA VAL A 130 -16.60 1.19 8.23
C VAL A 130 -16.67 1.12 9.77
N PRO A 131 -16.28 -0.01 10.40
CA PRO A 131 -16.27 -0.15 11.86
C PRO A 131 -15.42 0.92 12.55
N GLY A 132 -15.85 1.36 13.74
CA GLY A 132 -15.20 2.41 14.53
C GLY A 132 -13.68 2.24 14.72
N PRO A 133 -13.17 1.05 15.09
CA PRO A 133 -11.74 0.83 15.26
C PRO A 133 -10.94 1.05 13.97
N LEU A 134 -11.42 0.56 12.82
CA LEU A 134 -10.74 0.70 11.53
C LEU A 134 -10.77 2.14 11.03
N LYS A 135 -11.81 2.90 11.39
CA LYS A 135 -11.90 4.34 11.11
C LYS A 135 -10.95 5.17 11.98
N TRP A 136 -10.71 4.76 13.23
CA TRP A 136 -9.76 5.44 14.13
C TRP A 136 -8.30 5.15 13.74
N LEU A 137 -8.03 3.93 13.28
CA LEU A 137 -6.69 3.46 12.96
C LEU A 137 -6.15 4.02 11.62
N ARG A 138 -7.04 4.51 10.75
CA ARG A 138 -6.68 5.15 9.48
C ARG A 138 -6.27 6.60 9.69
#